data_AF-A0A7V3JSI4-F1
#
_entry.id   AF-A0A7V3JSI4-F1
#
_cell.length_a   1.000
_cell.length_b   1.000
_cell.length_c   1.000
_cell.angle_alpha   90.00
_cell.angle_beta   90.00
_cell.angle_gamma   90.00
#
_symmetry.space_group_name_H-M   'P 1'
#
loop_
_entity.id
_entity.type
_entity.pdbx_description
1 polymer ?
#
loop_
_entity_poly.entity_id
_entity_poly.type
_entity_poly.pdbx_seq_one_letter_code
_entity_poly.pdbx_strand_id
1 'polypeptide(L)'
;MLKLLEEVNEENFGAVLDCGHLNAAKEIIPLSIEKLGEKIMYVHASDNDGRDNYHFAPGKGTIDWDGVFQALKKHKFNGYIAIDVGGEEVKNRLNEEVLEAKNFLEKLFEKYGF
;
A
#
# COMPACT_ATOMS: atom_id res chain seq x y z
N MET A 1 12.45 0.55 -10.04
CA MET A 1 12.84 0.15 -8.67
C MET A 1 13.81 -1.03 -8.63
N LEU A 2 13.48 -2.21 -9.19
CA LEU A 2 14.32 -3.43 -9.06
C LEU A 2 15.78 -3.24 -9.48
N LYS A 3 16.03 -2.65 -10.66
CA LYS A 3 17.40 -2.34 -11.10
C LYS A 3 18.12 -1.39 -10.15
N LEU A 4 17.42 -0.41 -9.57
CA LEU A 4 18.04 0.51 -8.62
C LEU A 4 18.44 -0.21 -7.33
N LEU A 5 17.63 -1.15 -6.84
CA LEU A 5 17.99 -1.99 -5.69
C LEU A 5 19.23 -2.85 -5.98
N GLU A 6 19.31 -3.40 -7.20
CA GLU A 6 20.46 -4.21 -7.67
C GLU A 6 21.74 -3.38 -7.81
N GLU A 7 21.67 -2.18 -8.39
CA GLU A 7 22.84 -1.32 -8.58
C GLU A 7 23.34 -0.72 -7.27
N VAL A 8 22.44 -0.39 -6.34
CA VAL A 8 22.83 0.13 -5.01
C VAL A 8 23.35 -1.00 -4.12
N ASN A 9 22.66 -2.14 -4.08
CA ASN A 9 23.03 -3.35 -3.33
C ASN A 9 23.46 -3.11 -1.86
N GLU A 10 22.73 -2.25 -1.15
CA GLU A 10 22.96 -2.00 0.28
C GLU A 10 21.83 -2.58 1.13
N GLU A 11 22.17 -3.08 2.33
CA GLU A 11 21.19 -3.68 3.25
C GLU A 11 20.18 -2.66 3.79
N ASN A 12 20.58 -1.38 3.90
CA ASN A 12 19.76 -0.29 4.40
C ASN A 12 18.96 0.44 3.30
N PHE A 13 18.98 -0.07 2.07
CA PHE A 13 18.26 0.51 0.94
C PHE A 13 17.15 -0.44 0.46
N GLY A 14 15.92 0.08 0.41
CA GLY A 14 14.73 -0.68 0.05
C GLY A 14 13.68 0.18 -0.62
N ALA A 15 12.45 -0.33 -0.67
CA ALA A 15 11.32 0.30 -1.35
C ALA A 15 10.20 0.65 -0.36
N VAL A 16 9.58 1.82 -0.60
CA VAL A 16 8.25 2.11 -0.09
C VAL A 16 7.25 1.59 -1.13
N LEU A 17 6.37 0.67 -0.70
CA LEU A 17 5.27 0.21 -1.52
C LEU A 17 4.11 1.19 -1.40
N ASP A 18 3.94 2.04 -2.40
CA ASP A 18 2.80 2.96 -2.47
C ASP A 18 1.65 2.34 -3.27
N CYS A 19 0.62 1.89 -2.56
CA CYS A 19 -0.50 1.18 -3.19
C CYS A 19 -1.30 2.09 -4.12
N GLY A 20 -1.51 3.36 -3.74
CA GLY A 20 -2.25 4.33 -4.53
C GLY A 20 -1.56 4.62 -5.87
N HIS A 21 -0.27 4.97 -5.82
CA HIS A 21 0.51 5.24 -7.03
C HIS A 21 0.59 4.04 -7.96
N LEU A 22 0.81 2.83 -7.42
CA LEU A 22 0.86 1.61 -8.23
C LEU A 22 -0.48 1.32 -8.90
N ASN A 23 -1.61 1.52 -8.20
CA ASN A 23 -2.93 1.30 -8.79
C ASN A 23 -3.24 2.29 -9.93
N ALA A 24 -2.92 3.57 -9.73
CA ALA A 24 -3.08 4.61 -10.77
C ALA A 24 -2.17 4.34 -11.98
N ALA A 25 -0.99 3.74 -11.76
CA ALA A 25 -0.08 3.29 -12.80
C ALA A 25 -0.52 1.96 -13.47
N LYS A 26 -1.65 1.38 -13.08
CA LYS A 26 -2.19 0.09 -13.57
C LYS A 26 -1.28 -1.11 -13.29
N GLU A 27 -0.48 -1.03 -12.24
CA GLU A 27 0.34 -2.16 -11.79
C GLU A 27 -0.52 -3.19 -11.07
N ILE A 28 -0.15 -4.46 -11.20
CA ILE A 28 -0.73 -5.55 -10.40
C ILE A 28 0.02 -5.55 -9.07
N ILE A 29 -0.53 -4.87 -8.04
CA ILE A 29 0.17 -4.64 -6.77
C ILE A 29 0.67 -5.93 -6.11
N PRO A 30 -0.12 -7.02 -6.03
CA PRO A 30 0.38 -8.30 -5.50
C PRO A 30 1.62 -8.81 -6.25
N LEU A 31 1.68 -8.65 -7.58
CA LEU A 31 2.85 -9.03 -8.38
C LEU A 31 4.05 -8.10 -8.11
N SER A 32 3.82 -6.82 -7.87
CA SER A 32 4.88 -5.89 -7.45
C SER A 32 5.46 -6.29 -6.09
N ILE A 33 4.62 -6.74 -5.16
CA ILE A 33 5.06 -7.28 -3.87
C ILE A 33 5.89 -8.55 -4.07
N GLU A 34 5.45 -9.47 -4.93
CA GLU A 34 6.22 -10.69 -5.26
C GLU A 34 7.62 -10.38 -5.82
N LYS A 35 7.75 -9.31 -6.59
CA LYS A 35 9.04 -8.88 -7.16
C LYS A 35 9.94 -8.19 -6.15
N LEU A 36 9.37 -7.39 -5.24
CA LEU A 36 10.14 -6.64 -4.24
C LEU A 36 10.49 -7.50 -3.02
N GLY A 37 9.61 -8.41 -2.63
CA GLY A 37 9.79 -9.32 -1.49
C GLY A 37 10.20 -8.60 -0.21
N GLU A 38 11.26 -9.09 0.43
CA GLU A 38 11.82 -8.56 1.68
C GLU A 38 12.43 -7.15 1.54
N LYS A 39 12.53 -6.59 0.32
CA LYS A 39 13.02 -5.22 0.10
C LYS A 39 11.96 -4.15 0.38
N ILE A 40 10.72 -4.52 0.66
CA ILE A 40 9.67 -3.58 1.07
C ILE A 40 9.90 -3.19 2.53
N MET A 41 10.19 -1.91 2.77
CA MET A 41 10.48 -1.39 4.12
C MET A 41 9.27 -0.68 4.75
N TYR A 42 8.35 -0.21 3.90
CA TYR A 42 7.22 0.62 4.32
C TYR A 42 6.09 0.51 3.30
N VAL A 43 4.85 0.65 3.74
CA VAL A 43 3.68 0.67 2.85
C VAL A 43 2.91 1.96 3.06
N HIS A 44 2.58 2.66 1.97
CA HIS A 44 1.56 3.71 1.99
C HIS A 44 0.23 3.11 1.58
N ALA A 45 -0.75 3.22 2.48
CA ALA A 45 -2.09 2.70 2.27
C ALA A 45 -3.06 3.83 1.94
N SER A 46 -3.39 3.89 0.66
CA SER A 46 -4.41 4.75 0.07
C SER A 46 -5.04 4.01 -1.10
N ASP A 47 -6.25 4.39 -1.47
CA ASP A 47 -7.03 3.75 -2.53
C ASP A 47 -7.45 4.75 -3.60
N ASN A 48 -7.72 4.24 -4.80
CA ASN A 48 -8.24 5.01 -5.90
C ASN A 48 -8.98 4.15 -6.94
N ASP A 49 -9.56 4.81 -7.93
CA ASP A 49 -10.31 4.18 -9.03
C ASP A 49 -9.39 3.56 -10.10
N GLY A 50 -8.08 3.59 -9.88
CA GLY A 50 -7.04 3.15 -10.79
C GLY A 50 -6.83 4.08 -11.98
N ARG A 51 -7.64 5.13 -12.17
CA ARG A 51 -7.47 6.11 -13.24
C ARG A 51 -6.69 7.31 -12.75
N ASP A 52 -7.17 7.92 -11.67
CA ASP A 52 -6.57 9.09 -11.08
C ASP A 52 -5.85 8.72 -9.80
N ASN A 53 -4.80 9.47 -9.47
CA ASN A 53 -4.02 9.26 -8.27
C ASN A 53 -4.69 9.88 -7.04
N TYR A 54 -5.91 9.43 -6.76
CA TYR A 54 -6.60 9.76 -5.52
C TYR A 54 -5.96 9.05 -4.33
N HIS A 55 -6.13 9.64 -3.15
CA HIS A 55 -5.67 9.12 -1.88
C HIS A 55 -6.89 8.93 -0.95
N PHE A 56 -7.84 8.10 -1.38
CA PHE A 56 -9.01 7.74 -0.58
C PHE A 56 -8.63 6.73 0.51
N ALA A 57 -9.48 6.58 1.53
CA ALA A 57 -9.32 5.49 2.48
C ALA A 57 -9.30 4.11 1.77
N PRO A 58 -8.40 3.19 2.16
CA PRO A 58 -8.44 1.78 1.78
C PRO A 58 -9.85 1.18 1.81
N GLY A 59 -10.24 0.51 0.73
CA GLY A 59 -11.56 -0.10 0.56
C GLY A 59 -12.58 0.80 -0.15
N LYS A 60 -12.23 2.05 -0.47
CA LYS A 60 -13.09 2.97 -1.25
C LYS A 60 -12.74 3.06 -2.73
N GLY A 61 -11.70 2.36 -3.16
CA GLY A 61 -11.30 2.33 -4.56
C GLY A 61 -11.36 0.92 -5.12
N THR A 62 -10.36 0.57 -5.90
CA THR A 62 -10.32 -0.63 -6.73
C THR A 62 -9.14 -1.55 -6.41
N ILE A 63 -8.33 -1.19 -5.41
CA ILE A 63 -7.18 -2.00 -5.00
C ILE A 63 -7.64 -3.33 -4.40
N ASP A 64 -7.03 -4.42 -4.86
CA ASP A 64 -7.17 -5.75 -4.28
C ASP A 64 -6.37 -5.86 -2.96
N TRP A 65 -6.94 -5.32 -1.89
CA TRP A 65 -6.32 -5.33 -0.56
C TRP A 65 -6.13 -6.73 0.01
N ASP A 66 -6.99 -7.69 -0.36
CA ASP A 66 -6.82 -9.08 0.03
C ASP A 66 -5.57 -9.67 -0.63
N GLY A 67 -5.38 -9.46 -1.93
CA GLY A 67 -4.15 -9.85 -2.64
C GLY A 67 -2.91 -9.15 -2.08
N VAL A 68 -3.01 -7.87 -1.72
CA VAL A 68 -1.91 -7.11 -1.11
C VAL A 68 -1.48 -7.75 0.21
N PHE A 69 -2.40 -7.98 1.14
CA PHE A 69 -2.07 -8.54 2.45
C PHE A 69 -1.60 -10.00 2.37
N GLN A 70 -2.15 -10.80 1.45
CA GLN A 70 -1.65 -12.15 1.19
C GLN A 70 -0.20 -12.15 0.72
N ALA A 71 0.14 -11.27 -0.22
CA ALA A 71 1.50 -11.16 -0.75
C ALA A 71 2.48 -10.62 0.31
N LEU A 72 2.10 -9.58 1.08
CA LEU A 72 2.92 -9.06 2.18
C LEU A 72 3.20 -10.14 3.23
N LYS A 73 2.17 -10.90 3.62
CA LYS A 73 2.31 -12.01 4.59
C LYS A 73 3.24 -13.10 4.07
N LYS A 74 3.11 -13.49 2.80
CA LYS A 74 3.98 -14.49 2.16
C LYS A 74 5.46 -14.12 2.26
N HIS A 75 5.78 -12.83 2.08
CA HIS A 75 7.13 -12.28 2.18
C HIS A 75 7.50 -11.80 3.59
N LYS A 76 6.72 -12.20 4.62
CA LYS A 76 6.98 -11.92 6.03
C LYS A 76 7.21 -10.43 6.33
N PHE A 77 6.50 -9.55 5.62
CA PHE A 77 6.58 -8.12 5.86
C PHE A 77 6.27 -7.82 7.34
N ASN A 78 7.19 -7.10 8.00
CA ASN A 78 7.11 -6.73 9.42
C ASN A 78 7.31 -5.22 9.63
N GLY A 79 7.26 -4.44 8.54
CA GLY A 79 7.36 -2.99 8.58
C GLY A 79 6.03 -2.32 8.91
N TYR A 80 5.99 -1.01 8.81
CA TYR A 80 4.80 -0.21 9.09
C TYR A 80 3.96 0.03 7.84
N ILE A 81 2.65 0.11 8.03
CA ILE A 81 1.68 0.58 7.04
C ILE A 81 1.19 1.96 7.48
N ALA A 82 1.44 2.98 6.67
CA ALA A 82 0.94 4.33 6.89
C ALA A 82 -0.41 4.53 6.25
N ILE A 83 -1.31 5.21 6.95
CA ILE A 83 -2.51 5.79 6.37
C ILE A 83 -2.10 7.02 5.57
N ASP A 84 -2.18 6.94 4.24
CA ASP A 84 -1.76 8.00 3.32
C ASP A 84 -2.97 8.60 2.57
N VAL A 85 -3.92 9.15 3.33
CA VAL A 85 -5.15 9.73 2.79
C VAL A 85 -5.07 11.24 2.70
N GLY A 86 -5.63 11.83 1.65
CA GLY A 86 -5.54 13.27 1.41
C GLY A 86 -6.01 13.70 0.02
N GLY A 87 -5.90 15.00 -0.27
CA GLY A 87 -6.34 15.59 -1.54
C GLY A 87 -7.54 16.52 -1.41
N GLU A 88 -7.83 17.28 -2.47
CA GLU A 88 -8.92 18.25 -2.49
C GLU A 88 -10.29 17.54 -2.38
N GLU A 89 -10.37 16.31 -2.89
CA GLU A 89 -11.56 15.45 -2.92
C GLU A 89 -12.02 14.99 -1.53
N VAL A 90 -11.13 15.02 -0.55
CA VAL A 90 -11.40 14.55 0.82
C VAL A 90 -11.18 15.63 1.89
N LYS A 91 -10.74 16.82 1.50
CA LYS A 91 -10.40 17.93 2.39
C LYS A 91 -11.45 18.24 3.46
N ASN A 92 -12.73 18.20 3.11
CA ASN A 92 -13.84 18.48 4.03
C ASN A 92 -14.23 17.30 4.93
N ARG A 93 -13.63 16.12 4.73
CA ARG A 93 -13.92 14.87 5.44
C ARG A 93 -12.65 14.09 5.81
N LEU A 94 -11.51 14.76 5.91
CA LEU A 94 -10.21 14.10 6.10
C LEU A 94 -10.17 13.24 7.37
N ASN A 95 -10.77 13.71 8.46
CA ASN A 95 -10.85 12.93 9.71
C ASN A 95 -11.63 11.62 9.53
N GLU A 96 -12.70 11.64 8.74
CA GLU A 96 -13.50 10.44 8.45
C GLU A 96 -12.68 9.45 7.61
N GLU A 97 -11.99 9.93 6.57
CA GLU A 97 -11.12 9.08 5.75
C GLU A 97 -10.01 8.40 6.57
N VAL A 98 -9.38 9.13 7.49
CA VAL A 98 -8.33 8.55 8.36
C VAL A 98 -8.91 7.47 9.27
N LEU A 99 -10.08 7.70 9.88
CA LEU A 99 -10.73 6.73 10.76
C LEU A 99 -11.19 5.49 9.99
N GLU A 100 -11.76 5.66 8.80
CA GLU A 100 -12.18 4.56 7.95
C GLU A 100 -11.00 3.74 7.44
N ALA A 101 -9.92 4.40 7.03
CA ALA A 101 -8.67 3.76 6.65
C ALA A 101 -8.12 2.89 7.79
N LYS A 102 -8.06 3.45 9.01
CA LYS A 102 -7.63 2.72 10.21
C LYS A 102 -8.49 1.48 10.44
N ASN A 103 -9.81 1.65 10.49
CA ASN A 103 -10.75 0.56 10.76
C ASN A 103 -10.69 -0.54 9.69
N PHE A 104 -10.47 -0.17 8.42
CA PHE A 104 -10.33 -1.11 7.32
C PHE A 104 -9.03 -1.93 7.44
N LEU A 105 -7.91 -1.25 7.69
CA LEU A 105 -6.60 -1.90 7.86
C LEU A 105 -6.57 -2.81 9.10
N GLU A 106 -7.19 -2.41 10.21
CA GLU A 106 -7.30 -3.24 11.43
C GLU A 106 -8.03 -4.56 11.14
N LYS A 107 -9.12 -4.53 10.37
CA LYS A 107 -9.82 -5.76 9.94
C LYS A 107 -8.94 -6.67 9.08
N LEU A 108 -8.10 -6.09 8.21
CA LEU A 108 -7.17 -6.86 7.40
C LEU A 108 -6.03 -7.45 8.24
N PHE A 109 -5.52 -6.72 9.24
CA PHE A 109 -4.56 -7.26 10.20
C PHE A 109 -5.13 -8.47 10.94
N GLU A 110 -6.35 -8.37 11.46
CA GLU A 110 -7.05 -9.49 12.10
C GLU A 110 -7.24 -10.68 11.14
N LYS A 111 -7.74 -10.42 9.92
CA LYS A 111 -8.00 -11.44 8.91
C LYS A 111 -6.73 -12.21 8.50
N TYR A 112 -5.60 -11.51 8.37
CA TYR A 112 -4.36 -12.07 7.90
C TYR A 112 -3.36 -12.41 9.01
N GLY A 113 -3.66 -12.13 10.27
CA GLY A 113 -2.80 -12.46 11.41
C GLY A 113 -1.47 -11.71 11.38
N PHE A 114 -1.55 -10.40 11.15
CA PHE A 114 -0.45 -9.47 11.41
C PHE A 114 -0.42 -9.05 12.88
#